data_AF-A0A2T6FCU7-F1
#
_entry.id   AF-A0A2T6FCU7-F1
#
_cell.length_a   1.000
_cell.length_b   1.000
_cell.length_c   1.000
_cell.angle_alpha   90.00
_cell.angle_beta   90.00
_cell.angle_gamma   90.00
#
_symmetry.space_group_name_H-M   'P 1'
#
loop_
_entity.id
_entity.type
_entity.pdbx_description
1 polymer ?
#
loop_
_entity_poly.entity_id
_entity_poly.type
_entity_poly.pdbx_seq_one_letter_code
_entity_poly.pdbx_strand_id
1 'polypeptide(L)'
;MTKIAAILALTTLLASCGSSVPLTETRTPAEQLPIVGARLAAPVLTAGAFNCDMGNRVDIEADANNDVRLTWKGTKYAMTPVSTTTGAVRFENQSSGLVWIQIPAKSMLLNTRQGAQLANECRVR
;
A
#
# COMPACT_ATOMS: atom_id res chain seq x y z
N MET A 1 34.65 -18.68 33.68
CA MET A 1 34.17 -19.98 34.22
C MET A 1 32.66 -19.97 33.96
N THR A 2 32.03 -20.77 33.10
CA THR A 2 32.34 -22.09 32.55
C THR A 2 31.54 -22.23 31.24
N LYS A 3 32.15 -22.90 30.26
CA LYS A 3 31.65 -23.15 28.91
C LYS A 3 30.54 -24.22 28.93
N ILE A 4 29.52 -24.11 28.08
CA ILE A 4 28.86 -25.29 27.48
C ILE A 4 28.61 -25.01 26.00
N ALA A 5 29.22 -25.88 25.19
CA ALA A 5 29.08 -26.02 23.74
C ALA A 5 28.25 -27.28 23.42
N ALA A 6 27.90 -27.44 22.13
CA ALA A 6 27.40 -28.62 21.38
C ALA A 6 26.06 -28.29 20.71
N ILE A 7 26.02 -27.92 19.43
CA ILE A 7 26.13 -28.75 18.21
C ILE A 7 25.18 -29.95 18.26
N LEU A 8 24.14 -29.92 17.43
CA LEU A 8 23.67 -31.08 16.67
C LEU A 8 22.85 -30.59 15.46
N ALA A 9 23.46 -30.75 14.28
CA ALA A 9 22.77 -30.69 13.01
C ALA A 9 21.80 -31.88 12.92
N LEU A 10 20.59 -31.65 12.42
CA LEU A 10 19.75 -32.72 11.91
C LEU A 10 18.98 -32.24 10.68
N THR A 11 19.56 -32.55 9.53
CA THR A 11 18.93 -32.52 8.21
C THR A 11 17.82 -33.56 8.16
N THR A 12 16.58 -33.13 7.95
CA THR A 12 15.49 -34.01 7.50
C THR A 12 15.00 -33.52 6.14
N LEU A 13 15.48 -34.18 5.08
CA LEU A 13 14.85 -34.15 3.77
C LEU A 13 13.52 -34.90 3.88
N LEU A 14 12.41 -34.19 3.80
CA LEU A 14 11.11 -34.77 3.46
C LEU A 14 10.85 -34.50 1.98
N ALA A 15 11.24 -35.47 1.16
CA ALA A 15 10.68 -35.64 -0.17
C ALA A 15 9.22 -36.10 -0.01
N SER A 16 8.25 -35.37 -0.57
CA SER A 16 6.88 -35.85 -0.66
C SER A 16 6.18 -35.33 -1.91
N CYS A 17 5.91 -36.29 -2.80
CA CYS A 17 4.75 -36.41 -3.69
C CYS A 17 4.36 -35.18 -4.53
N GLY A 18 4.95 -35.07 -5.71
CA GLY A 18 4.31 -34.38 -6.83
C GLY A 18 3.07 -35.17 -7.29
N SER A 19 1.89 -34.75 -6.86
CA SER A 19 0.63 -35.12 -7.52
C SER A 19 0.45 -34.19 -8.73
N SER A 20 0.77 -34.69 -9.92
CA SER A 20 0.41 -34.02 -11.16
C SER A 20 -1.09 -34.17 -11.38
N VAL A 21 -1.87 -33.20 -10.91
CA VAL A 21 -3.27 -33.04 -11.33
C VAL A 21 -3.23 -32.45 -12.75
N PRO A 22 -3.86 -33.09 -13.75
CA PRO A 22 -4.02 -32.46 -15.04
C PRO A 22 -5.04 -31.34 -14.88
N LEU A 23 -4.56 -30.10 -14.78
CA LEU A 23 -5.39 -28.92 -14.98
C LEU A 23 -5.69 -28.81 -16.47
N THR A 24 -6.62 -29.61 -16.97
CA THR A 24 -7.38 -29.22 -18.16
C THR A 24 -8.37 -28.16 -17.71
N GLU A 25 -7.86 -26.96 -17.46
CA GLU A 25 -8.68 -25.78 -17.41
C GLU A 25 -8.99 -25.42 -18.86
N THR A 26 -10.22 -25.70 -19.29
CA THR A 26 -10.80 -25.08 -20.48
C THR A 26 -10.86 -23.59 -20.20
N ARG A 27 -9.73 -22.92 -20.42
CA ARG A 27 -9.64 -21.47 -20.45
C ARG A 27 -10.32 -21.04 -21.74
N THR A 28 -11.63 -20.82 -21.65
CA THR A 28 -12.30 -19.92 -22.60
C THR A 28 -11.44 -18.67 -22.67
N PRO A 29 -10.86 -18.32 -23.83
CA PRO A 29 -10.23 -17.04 -23.98
C PRO A 29 -11.30 -16.01 -23.65
N ALA A 30 -11.17 -15.36 -22.50
CA ALA A 30 -11.90 -14.12 -22.27
C ALA A 30 -11.59 -13.28 -23.49
N GLU A 31 -12.64 -12.90 -24.23
CA GLU A 31 -12.51 -11.99 -25.34
C GLU A 31 -11.87 -10.73 -24.77
N GLN A 32 -10.57 -10.56 -25.03
CA GLN A 32 -9.86 -9.34 -24.70
C GLN A 32 -10.49 -8.26 -25.56
N LEU A 33 -11.53 -7.61 -25.02
CA LEU A 33 -11.98 -6.33 -25.53
C LEU A 33 -10.72 -5.46 -25.62
N PRO A 34 -10.47 -4.80 -26.75
CA PRO A 34 -9.36 -3.87 -26.84
C PRO A 34 -9.61 -2.82 -25.76
N ILE A 35 -8.77 -2.82 -24.73
CA ILE A 35 -8.60 -1.68 -23.83
C ILE A 35 -7.98 -0.58 -24.68
N VAL A 36 -8.82 0.03 -25.52
CA VAL A 36 -8.54 1.27 -26.24
C VAL A 36 -8.06 2.22 -25.17
N GLY A 37 -6.79 2.61 -25.26
CA GLY A 37 -6.05 3.32 -24.24
C GLY A 37 -6.86 4.46 -23.64
N ALA A 38 -7.53 4.18 -22.53
CA ALA A 38 -8.05 5.20 -21.66
C ALA A 38 -6.79 5.92 -21.16
N ARG A 39 -6.56 7.12 -21.68
CA ARG A 39 -5.61 8.05 -21.06
C ARG A 39 -6.08 8.20 -19.62
N LEU A 40 -5.42 7.52 -18.70
CA LEU A 40 -5.64 7.74 -17.27
C LEU A 40 -5.39 9.23 -17.08
N ALA A 41 -6.43 9.97 -16.70
CA ALA A 41 -6.29 11.36 -16.32
C ALA A 41 -5.16 11.45 -15.28
N ALA A 42 -4.35 12.51 -15.34
CA ALA A 42 -3.26 12.68 -14.38
C ALA A 42 -3.82 12.56 -12.96
N PRO A 43 -3.14 11.82 -12.05
CA PRO A 43 -3.59 11.69 -10.67
C PRO A 43 -3.74 13.08 -10.03
N VAL A 44 -4.96 13.43 -9.61
CA VAL A 44 -5.24 14.71 -8.96
C VAL A 44 -5.31 14.49 -7.45
N LEU A 45 -4.50 15.25 -6.71
CA LEU A 45 -4.57 15.29 -5.26
C LEU A 45 -5.93 15.85 -4.82
N THR A 46 -6.61 15.12 -3.95
CA THR A 46 -7.73 15.63 -3.17
C THR A 46 -7.23 16.06 -1.78
N ALA A 47 -7.33 17.34 -1.44
CA ALA A 47 -6.99 17.87 -0.12
C ALA A 47 -8.25 18.06 0.75
N GLY A 48 -8.07 18.14 2.07
CA GLY A 48 -9.12 18.39 3.06
C GLY A 48 -9.17 17.36 4.18
N ALA A 49 -10.26 17.41 4.96
CA ALA A 49 -10.49 16.53 6.09
C ALA A 49 -11.19 15.23 5.63
N PHE A 50 -10.49 14.11 5.75
CA PHE A 50 -10.98 12.77 5.43
C PHE A 50 -11.57 12.09 6.66
N ASN A 51 -12.75 11.50 6.51
CA ASN A 51 -13.27 10.52 7.47
C ASN A 51 -13.02 9.12 6.91
N CYS A 52 -12.51 8.25 7.76
CA CYS A 52 -12.08 6.90 7.41
C CYS A 52 -12.91 5.87 8.18
N ASP A 53 -12.71 4.59 7.87
CA ASP A 53 -13.24 3.50 8.68
C ASP A 53 -12.79 3.57 10.15
N MET A 54 -13.55 2.89 11.01
CA MET A 54 -13.29 2.82 12.46
C MET A 54 -13.21 4.20 13.16
N GLY A 55 -13.79 5.25 12.57
CA GLY A 55 -13.78 6.60 13.13
C GLY A 55 -12.43 7.32 13.01
N ASN A 56 -11.50 6.80 12.20
CA ASN A 56 -10.23 7.46 11.96
C ASN A 56 -10.41 8.75 11.13
N ARG A 57 -9.47 9.68 11.32
CA ARG A 57 -9.46 10.97 10.63
C ARG A 57 -8.05 11.32 10.15
N VAL A 58 -7.97 11.79 8.92
CA VAL A 58 -6.74 12.30 8.29
C VAL A 58 -7.07 13.65 7.69
N ASP A 59 -6.19 14.63 7.90
CA ASP A 59 -6.31 15.92 7.23
C ASP A 59 -5.14 16.10 6.27
N ILE A 60 -5.43 16.55 5.04
CA ILE A 60 -4.43 16.79 4.01
C ILE A 60 -4.51 18.25 3.59
N GLU A 61 -3.40 18.96 3.77
CA GLU A 61 -3.25 20.33 3.30
C GLU A 61 -2.17 20.37 2.23
N ALA A 62 -2.47 20.96 1.07
CA ALA A 62 -1.46 21.18 0.05
C ALA A 62 -0.45 22.23 0.54
N ASP A 63 0.84 21.98 0.28
CA ASP A 63 1.93 22.91 0.57
C ASP A 63 2.55 23.42 -0.75
N ALA A 64 3.55 24.29 -0.65
CA ALA A 64 4.36 24.69 -1.78
C ALA A 64 5.07 23.48 -2.41
N ASN A 65 5.42 23.58 -3.69
CA ASN A 65 6.21 22.57 -4.43
C ASN A 65 5.54 21.20 -4.64
N ASN A 66 4.20 21.14 -4.60
CA ASN A 66 3.43 19.89 -4.72
C ASN A 66 3.61 18.92 -3.54
N ASP A 67 4.21 19.35 -2.44
CA ASP A 67 4.21 18.60 -1.19
C ASP A 67 2.86 18.72 -0.48
N VAL A 68 2.62 17.86 0.51
CA VAL A 68 1.45 17.97 1.39
C VAL A 68 1.82 17.86 2.84
N ARG A 69 1.04 18.52 3.68
CA ARG A 69 1.08 18.34 5.12
C ARG A 69 -0.07 17.46 5.55
N LEU A 70 0.26 16.27 6.06
CA LEU A 70 -0.69 15.29 6.56
C LEU A 70 -0.80 15.42 8.08
N THR A 71 -2.01 15.55 8.60
CA THR A 71 -2.27 15.50 10.05
C THR A 71 -2.88 14.15 10.42
N TRP A 72 -2.19 13.41 11.30
CA TRP A 72 -2.63 12.11 11.81
C TRP A 72 -2.51 12.08 13.33
N LYS A 73 -3.60 11.75 14.02
CA LYS A 73 -3.69 11.69 15.50
C LYS A 73 -3.10 12.94 16.19
N GLY A 74 -3.31 14.12 15.59
CA GLY A 74 -2.84 15.41 16.11
C GLY A 74 -1.42 15.81 15.69
N THR A 75 -0.65 14.91 15.09
CA THR A 75 0.72 15.19 14.62
C THR A 75 0.73 15.53 13.14
N LYS A 76 1.51 16.53 12.75
CA LYS A 76 1.69 16.95 11.36
C LYS A 76 2.94 16.32 10.77
N TYR A 77 2.83 15.85 9.53
CA TYR A 77 3.89 15.22 8.77
C TYR A 77 4.03 15.91 7.41
N ALA A 78 5.23 16.37 7.07
CA ALA A 78 5.55 16.80 5.71
C ALA A 78 5.68 15.55 4.82
N MET A 79 4.93 15.50 3.74
CA MET A 79 4.87 14.35 2.86
C MET A 79 5.26 14.77 1.44
N THR A 80 6.15 14.00 0.83
CA THR A 80 6.69 14.26 -0.50
C THR A 80 5.98 13.38 -1.54
N PRO A 81 5.65 13.91 -2.73
CA PRO A 81 5.00 13.13 -3.78
C PRO A 81 5.93 12.03 -4.30
N VAL A 82 5.34 10.89 -4.66
CA VAL A 82 6.04 9.77 -5.28
C VAL A 82 5.33 9.40 -6.59
N SER A 83 6.09 9.39 -7.68
CA SER A 83 5.57 9.02 -9.00
C SER A 83 5.03 7.59 -9.01
N THR A 84 3.84 7.41 -9.59
CA THR A 84 3.22 6.09 -9.76
C THR A 84 2.93 5.83 -11.25
N THR A 85 2.96 4.55 -11.64
CA THR A 85 2.55 4.12 -12.99
C THR A 85 1.07 3.76 -13.08
N THR A 86 0.43 3.53 -11.92
CA THR A 86 -0.97 3.10 -11.81
C THR A 86 -1.96 4.26 -11.80
N GLY A 87 -1.48 5.51 -11.79
CA GLY A 87 -2.32 6.70 -11.66
C GLY A 87 -2.87 6.90 -10.24
N ALA A 88 -2.27 6.27 -9.23
CA ALA A 88 -2.54 6.56 -7.83
C ALA A 88 -1.77 7.82 -7.39
N VAL A 89 -2.42 8.68 -6.63
CA VAL A 89 -1.72 9.76 -5.92
C VAL A 89 -1.00 9.12 -4.72
N ARG A 90 0.31 9.31 -4.60
CA ARG A 90 1.10 8.76 -3.50
C ARG A 90 1.99 9.81 -2.89
N PHE A 91 1.97 9.88 -1.57
CA PHE A 91 2.84 10.74 -0.78
C PHE A 91 3.50 9.95 0.34
N GLU A 92 4.74 10.28 0.68
CA GLU A 92 5.49 9.60 1.72
C GLU A 92 6.22 10.56 2.65
N ASN A 93 6.33 10.17 3.92
CA ASN A 93 7.35 10.68 4.81
C ASN A 93 8.27 9.50 5.18
N GLN A 94 9.45 9.45 4.56
CA GLN A 94 10.39 8.35 4.77
C GLN A 94 10.84 8.23 6.23
N SER A 95 10.99 9.36 6.94
CA SER A 95 11.45 9.36 8.34
C SER A 95 10.45 8.67 9.28
N SER A 96 9.15 8.95 9.15
CA SER A 96 8.10 8.33 9.96
C SER A 96 7.63 6.98 9.40
N GLY A 97 7.90 6.71 8.11
CA GLY A 97 7.38 5.55 7.40
C GLY A 97 5.92 5.69 6.94
N LEU A 98 5.34 6.89 7.05
CA LEU A 98 3.97 7.12 6.62
C LEU A 98 3.86 7.18 5.11
N VAL A 99 2.82 6.53 4.58
CA VAL A 99 2.48 6.53 3.15
C VAL A 99 0.99 6.85 3.02
N TRP A 100 0.68 7.93 2.33
CA TRP A 100 -0.68 8.31 1.96
C TRP A 100 -0.93 7.96 0.49
N ILE A 101 -2.03 7.26 0.22
CA ILE A 101 -2.41 6.82 -1.13
C ILE A 101 -3.85 7.24 -1.40
N GLN A 102 -4.08 7.88 -2.54
CA GLN A 102 -5.42 8.11 -3.07
C GLN A 102 -5.60 7.35 -4.39
N ILE A 103 -6.69 6.61 -4.44
CA ILE A 103 -7.19 5.92 -5.63
C ILE A 103 -8.60 6.47 -5.93
N PRO A 104 -9.16 6.26 -7.14
CA PRO A 104 -10.39 6.92 -7.55
C PRO A 104 -11.57 6.79 -6.57
N ALA A 105 -11.66 5.64 -5.89
CA ALA A 105 -12.77 5.36 -4.97
C ALA A 105 -12.52 5.77 -3.52
N LYS A 106 -11.27 5.86 -3.04
CA LYS A 106 -10.96 6.01 -1.61
C LYS A 106 -9.50 6.39 -1.38
N SER A 107 -9.17 6.77 -0.15
CA SER A 107 -7.79 6.97 0.29
C SER A 107 -7.43 6.07 1.47
N MET A 108 -6.14 5.93 1.74
CA MET A 108 -5.62 5.13 2.86
C MET A 108 -4.28 5.67 3.37
N LEU A 109 -4.04 5.47 4.67
CA LEU A 109 -2.78 5.79 5.35
C LEU A 109 -2.13 4.49 5.83
N LEU A 110 -0.87 4.29 5.45
CA LEU A 110 -0.06 3.14 5.82
C LEU A 110 1.15 3.58 6.65
N ASN A 111 1.70 2.65 7.43
CA ASN A 111 3.02 2.76 8.05
C ASN A 111 3.89 1.59 7.56
N THR A 112 4.88 1.88 6.73
CA THR A 112 5.77 0.87 6.14
C THR A 112 6.77 0.32 7.15
N ARG A 113 7.15 1.08 8.19
CA ARG A 113 8.04 0.59 9.24
C ARG A 113 7.37 -0.45 10.13
N GLN A 114 6.06 -0.32 10.33
CA GLN A 114 5.24 -1.25 11.12
C GLN A 114 4.54 -2.31 10.26
N GLY A 115 4.58 -2.19 8.93
CA GLY A 115 3.80 -3.04 8.03
C GLY A 115 2.29 -2.93 8.25
N ALA A 116 1.81 -1.78 8.73
CA ALA A 116 0.43 -1.61 9.21
C ALA A 116 -0.38 -0.66 8.32
N GLN A 117 -1.65 -0.98 8.13
CA GLN A 117 -2.65 -0.04 7.63
C GLN A 117 -3.23 0.74 8.81
N LEU A 118 -3.01 2.05 8.84
CA LEU A 118 -3.43 2.91 9.95
C LEU A 118 -4.86 3.45 9.77
N ALA A 119 -5.25 3.72 8.53
CA ALA A 119 -6.59 4.15 8.18
C ALA A 119 -6.94 3.72 6.75
N ASN A 120 -8.19 3.34 6.51
CA ASN A 120 -8.67 2.91 5.19
C ASN A 120 -10.09 3.47 4.95
N GLU A 121 -10.60 3.28 3.73
CA GLU A 121 -11.90 3.80 3.31
C GLU A 121 -12.07 5.31 3.56
N CYS A 122 -10.97 6.06 3.45
CA CYS A 122 -10.97 7.50 3.72
C CYS A 122 -11.61 8.27 2.58
N ARG A 123 -12.58 9.14 2.90
CA ARG A 123 -13.27 10.03 1.93
C ARG A 123 -13.37 11.45 2.50
N VAL A 124 -13.22 12.45 1.63
CA VAL A 124 -13.55 13.84 1.99
C VAL A 124 -15.04 13.92 2.28
N ARG A 125 -15.38 14.64 3.34
CA ARG A 125 -16.78 14.81 3.77
C ARG A 125 -17.59 15.66 2.80
#